data_AF-A0AAN7WK31-F1
#
_entry.id   AF-A0AAN7WK31-F1
#
_cell.length_a   1.000
_cell.length_b   1.000
_cell.length_c   1.000
_cell.angle_alpha   90.00
_cell.angle_beta   90.00
_cell.angle_gamma   90.00
#
_symmetry.space_group_name_H-M   'P 1'
#
loop_
_entity.id
_entity.type
_entity.pdbx_description
1 polymer ?
#
loop_
_entity_poly.entity_id
_entity_poly.type
_entity_poly.pdbx_seq_one_letter_code
_entity_poly.pdbx_strand_id
1 'polypeptide(L)'
;MNVPLPENTTLLSNNDLHDLINNHKKELSQYAKLYQTDNIDSIIKQTELRKDELLSLQDKYSQLETNKINLNKEINSLRVLYEQYSTKWQNLDTLFKQEYSENVFKVQLKRKLSDINAQSATLKQRIFSITDLNQLDDLLEQYKDKRKRYHYSREQLATWEQQGTLKS
;
A
#
# COMPACT_ATOMS: atom_id res chain seq x y z
N MET A 1 44.85 11.66 -48.06
CA MET A 1 44.09 12.61 -48.90
C MET A 1 45.10 13.61 -49.46
N ASN A 2 45.21 13.72 -50.79
CA ASN A 2 46.02 14.78 -51.41
C ASN A 2 45.17 16.05 -51.41
N VAL A 3 45.64 17.08 -50.70
CA VAL A 3 45.00 18.40 -50.72
C VAL A 3 45.41 19.08 -52.04
N PRO A 4 44.46 19.57 -52.85
CA PRO A 4 44.80 20.26 -54.08
C PRO A 4 45.63 21.50 -53.75
N LEU A 5 46.67 21.74 -54.55
CA LEU A 5 47.53 22.90 -54.41
C LEU A 5 46.81 24.16 -54.95
N PRO A 6 47.14 25.35 -54.43
CA PRO A 6 46.63 26.61 -54.96
C PRO A 6 46.96 26.77 -56.46
N GLU A 7 46.03 27.31 -57.25
CA GLU A 7 46.13 27.40 -58.73
C GLU A 7 47.40 28.11 -59.24
N ASN A 8 48.03 28.95 -58.41
CA ASN A 8 49.20 29.75 -58.80
C ASN A 8 50.55 29.09 -58.46
N THR A 9 50.59 27.86 -57.93
CA THR A 9 51.87 27.21 -57.56
C THR A 9 52.81 26.97 -58.75
N THR A 10 52.27 26.92 -59.98
CA THR A 10 53.06 26.77 -61.22
C THR A 10 53.62 28.09 -61.75
N LEU A 11 53.22 29.24 -61.19
CA LEU A 11 53.67 30.59 -61.59
C LEU A 11 54.79 31.13 -60.69
N LEU A 12 55.14 30.43 -59.61
CA LEU A 12 56.10 30.87 -58.60
C LEU A 12 57.51 30.33 -58.89
N SER A 13 58.54 31.13 -58.63
CA SER A 13 59.94 30.69 -58.68
C SER A 13 60.24 29.74 -57.51
N ASN A 14 61.24 28.86 -57.67
CA ASN A 14 61.66 27.94 -56.61
C ASN A 14 62.04 28.65 -55.30
N ASN A 15 62.54 29.90 -55.39
CA ASN A 15 62.85 30.71 -54.21
C ASN A 15 61.58 31.17 -53.48
N ASP A 16 60.52 31.51 -54.21
CA ASP A 16 59.24 31.94 -53.63
C ASP A 16 58.48 30.76 -53.01
N LEU A 17 58.61 29.56 -53.59
CA LEU A 17 58.11 28.32 -52.98
C LEU A 17 58.86 27.98 -51.69
N HIS A 18 60.17 28.18 -51.65
CA HIS A 18 60.96 28.00 -50.43
C HIS A 18 60.56 29.00 -49.34
N ASP A 19 60.30 30.24 -49.72
CA ASP A 19 59.84 31.29 -48.80
C ASP A 19 58.43 30.98 -48.26
N LEU A 20 57.52 30.52 -49.13
CA LEU A 20 56.17 30.12 -48.76
C LEU A 20 56.17 28.95 -47.76
N ILE A 21 57.04 27.94 -47.98
CA ILE A 21 57.12 26.76 -47.12
C ILE A 21 57.76 27.09 -45.76
N ASN A 22 58.81 27.92 -45.76
CA ASN A 22 59.59 28.18 -44.55
C ASN A 22 59.02 29.33 -43.71
N ASN A 23 58.49 30.38 -44.32
CA ASN A 23 58.06 31.59 -43.64
C ASN A 23 56.53 31.73 -43.54
N HIS A 24 55.75 31.12 -44.45
CA HIS A 24 54.28 31.24 -44.51
C HIS A 24 53.53 29.95 -44.12
N LYS A 25 54.07 29.21 -43.14
CA LYS A 25 53.48 27.97 -42.62
C LYS A 25 52.08 28.15 -42.00
N LYS A 26 51.78 29.34 -41.47
CA LYS A 26 50.47 29.65 -40.87
C LYS A 26 49.38 29.77 -41.93
N GLU A 27 49.65 30.46 -43.04
CA GLU A 27 48.72 30.60 -44.16
C GLU A 27 48.49 29.23 -44.84
N LEU A 28 49.54 28.42 -45.01
CA LEU A 28 49.42 27.04 -45.50
C LEU A 28 48.58 26.16 -44.55
N SER A 29 48.71 26.34 -43.23
CA SER A 29 47.88 25.64 -42.25
C SER A 29 46.42 26.08 -42.30
N GLN A 30 46.14 27.37 -42.50
CA GLN A 30 44.78 27.87 -42.71
C GLN A 30 44.16 27.36 -44.01
N TYR A 31 44.94 27.31 -45.08
CA TYR A 31 44.52 26.73 -46.35
C TYR A 31 44.18 25.25 -46.21
N ALA A 32 45.01 24.47 -45.52
CA ALA A 32 44.73 23.06 -45.25
C ALA A 32 43.44 22.84 -44.42
N LYS A 33 43.04 23.81 -43.57
CA LYS A 33 41.78 23.74 -42.81
C LYS A 33 40.54 23.86 -43.72
N LEU A 34 40.62 24.57 -44.84
CA LEU A 34 39.52 24.70 -45.82
C LEU A 34 39.14 23.37 -46.48
N TYR A 35 40.03 22.36 -46.43
CA TYR A 35 39.75 21.02 -46.96
C TYR A 35 39.41 20.01 -45.85
N GLN A 36 39.42 20.44 -44.59
CA GLN A 36 38.98 19.66 -43.43
C GLN A 36 37.58 20.08 -42.93
N THR A 37 37.03 21.17 -43.47
CA THR A 37 35.73 21.74 -43.11
C THR A 37 34.57 20.76 -43.27
N ASP A 38 34.54 19.91 -44.30
CA ASP A 38 33.47 18.91 -44.47
C ASP A 38 33.40 17.92 -43.31
N ASN A 39 34.56 17.54 -42.77
CA ASN A 39 34.65 16.64 -41.62
C ASN A 39 34.26 17.36 -40.33
N ILE A 40 34.73 18.61 -40.16
CA ILE A 40 34.41 19.46 -39.00
C ILE A 40 32.91 19.80 -38.95
N ASP A 41 32.29 20.14 -40.07
CA ASP A 41 30.85 20.43 -40.17
C ASP A 41 30.01 19.20 -39.85
N SER A 42 30.47 18.00 -40.26
CA SER A 42 29.82 16.74 -39.88
C SER A 42 29.89 16.49 -38.36
N ILE A 43 31.04 16.80 -37.74
CA ILE A 43 31.25 16.65 -36.30
C ILE A 43 30.40 17.67 -35.53
N ILE A 44 30.32 18.91 -36.00
CA ILE A 44 29.47 19.95 -35.40
C ILE A 44 28.01 19.50 -35.43
N LYS A 45 27.50 19.05 -36.58
CA LYS A 45 26.12 18.52 -36.70
C LYS A 45 25.86 17.34 -35.77
N GLN A 46 26.79 16.40 -35.65
CA GLN A 46 26.66 15.28 -34.71
C GLN A 46 26.67 15.75 -33.26
N THR A 47 27.46 16.76 -32.94
CA THR A 47 27.55 17.34 -31.59
C THR A 47 26.26 18.08 -31.23
N GLU A 48 25.68 18.83 -32.16
CA GLU A 48 24.38 19.48 -31.99
C GLU A 48 23.27 18.44 -31.78
N LEU A 49 23.25 17.38 -32.59
CA LEU A 49 22.24 16.32 -32.47
C LEU A 49 22.33 15.60 -31.11
N ARG A 50 23.54 15.29 -30.64
CA ARG A 50 23.76 14.72 -29.29
C ARG A 50 23.36 15.68 -28.17
N LYS A 51 23.59 16.98 -28.36
CA LYS A 51 23.16 18.00 -27.39
C LYS A 51 21.65 18.01 -27.28
N ASP A 52 20.92 17.94 -28.40
CA ASP A 52 19.47 17.89 -28.41
C ASP A 52 18.94 16.61 -27.75
N GLU A 53 19.58 15.46 -28.01
CA GLU A 53 19.27 14.20 -27.32
C GLU A 53 19.46 14.31 -25.80
N LEU A 54 20.54 14.94 -25.34
CA LEU A 54 20.81 15.15 -23.92
C LEU A 54 19.79 16.08 -23.26
N LEU A 55 19.37 17.14 -23.95
CA LEU A 55 18.31 18.03 -23.47
C LEU A 55 16.97 17.29 -23.37
N SER A 56 16.62 16.50 -24.39
CA SER A 56 15.42 15.65 -24.37
C SER A 56 15.47 14.64 -23.22
N LEU A 57 16.64 14.06 -22.95
CA LEU A 57 16.83 13.14 -21.83
C LEU A 57 16.67 13.85 -20.48
N GLN A 58 17.22 15.05 -20.34
CA GLN A 58 17.07 15.87 -19.13
C GLN A 58 15.59 16.18 -18.84
N ASP A 59 14.82 16.53 -19.86
CA ASP A 59 13.38 16.79 -19.71
C ASP A 59 12.62 15.54 -19.27
N LYS A 60 12.93 14.38 -19.86
CA LYS A 60 12.34 13.09 -19.44
C LYS A 60 12.65 12.76 -17.99
N TYR A 61 13.88 13.00 -17.53
CA TYR A 61 14.25 12.78 -16.12
C TYR A 61 13.52 13.74 -15.17
N SER A 62 13.33 15.00 -15.57
CA SER A 62 12.58 15.98 -14.78
C SER A 62 11.11 15.58 -14.63
N GLN A 63 10.49 15.10 -15.72
CA GLN A 63 9.14 14.54 -15.69
C GLN A 63 9.05 13.29 -14.83
N LEU A 64 10.04 12.39 -14.93
CA LEU A 64 10.09 11.16 -14.13
C LEU A 64 10.19 11.46 -12.63
N GLU A 65 11.02 12.42 -12.23
CA GLU A 65 11.15 12.80 -10.82
C GLU A 65 9.85 13.43 -10.31
N THR A 66 9.18 14.24 -11.13
CA THR A 66 7.85 14.79 -10.80
C THR A 66 6.82 13.67 -10.60
N ASN A 67 6.78 12.70 -11.50
CA ASN A 67 5.87 11.55 -11.40
C ASN A 67 6.16 10.70 -10.16
N LYS A 68 7.43 10.47 -9.84
CA LYS A 68 7.86 9.75 -8.64
C LYS A 68 7.43 10.47 -7.36
N ILE A 69 7.54 11.80 -7.30
CA ILE A 69 7.05 12.59 -6.16
C ILE A 69 5.54 12.43 -6.02
N ASN A 70 4.78 12.48 -7.11
CA ASN A 70 3.33 12.30 -7.09
C ASN A 70 2.92 10.89 -6.64
N LEU A 71 3.54 9.85 -7.20
CA LEU A 71 3.32 8.46 -6.78
C LEU A 71 3.63 8.26 -5.30
N ASN A 72 4.70 8.85 -4.78
CA ASN A 72 5.01 8.77 -3.36
C ASN A 72 3.94 9.42 -2.48
N LYS A 73 3.30 10.51 -2.94
CA LYS A 73 2.16 11.12 -2.23
C LYS A 73 0.96 10.19 -2.21
N GLU A 74 0.65 9.54 -3.33
CA GLU A 74 -0.44 8.56 -3.43
C GLU A 74 -0.19 7.32 -2.58
N ILE A 75 1.04 6.80 -2.57
CA ILE A 75 1.42 5.68 -1.71
C ILE A 75 1.25 6.04 -0.23
N ASN A 76 1.66 7.26 0.16
CA ASN A 76 1.49 7.71 1.53
C ASN A 76 0.01 7.84 1.92
N SER A 77 -0.84 8.35 1.03
CA SER A 77 -2.29 8.44 1.31
C SER A 77 -2.93 7.06 1.44
N LEU A 78 -2.55 6.11 0.56
CA LEU A 78 -2.98 4.72 0.66
C LEU A 78 -2.52 4.04 1.95
N ARG A 79 -1.30 4.34 2.42
CA ARG A 79 -0.79 3.82 3.69
C ARG A 79 -1.64 4.29 4.87
N VAL A 80 -1.96 5.57 4.91
CA VAL A 80 -2.85 6.14 5.94
C VAL A 80 -4.23 5.49 5.89
N LEU A 81 -4.78 5.31 4.68
CA LEU A 81 -6.08 4.65 4.52
C LEU A 81 -6.05 3.19 5.00
N TYR A 82 -4.97 2.47 4.72
CA TYR A 82 -4.78 1.10 5.19
C TYR A 82 -4.71 1.02 6.73
N GLU A 83 -3.99 1.95 7.36
CA GLU A 83 -3.92 2.04 8.83
C GLU A 83 -5.31 2.29 9.44
N GLN A 84 -6.11 3.19 8.83
CA GLN A 84 -7.49 3.44 9.26
C GLN A 84 -8.39 2.21 9.08
N TYR A 85 -8.27 1.52 7.95
CA TYR A 85 -8.99 0.28 7.69
C TYR A 85 -8.64 -0.79 8.73
N SER A 86 -7.35 -1.02 8.97
CA SER A 86 -6.85 -2.00 9.94
C SER A 86 -7.38 -1.71 11.33
N THR A 87 -7.38 -0.44 11.76
CA THR A 87 -7.93 -0.02 13.05
C THR A 87 -9.43 -0.31 13.16
N LYS A 88 -10.21 0.04 12.12
CA LYS A 88 -11.65 -0.25 12.10
C LYS A 88 -11.93 -1.75 12.14
N TRP A 89 -11.15 -2.53 11.40
CA TRP A 89 -11.26 -3.98 11.39
C TRP A 89 -10.94 -4.59 12.76
N GLN A 90 -9.87 -4.16 13.42
CA GLN A 90 -9.51 -4.63 14.75
C GLN A 90 -10.58 -4.30 15.79
N ASN A 91 -11.15 -3.10 15.74
CA ASN A 91 -12.25 -2.70 16.61
C ASN A 91 -13.49 -3.59 16.40
N LEU A 92 -13.83 -3.87 15.14
CA LEU A 92 -14.95 -4.74 14.80
C LEU A 92 -14.71 -6.19 15.26
N ASP A 93 -13.52 -6.74 15.00
CA ASP A 93 -13.15 -8.08 15.42
C ASP A 93 -13.16 -8.22 16.95
N THR A 94 -12.68 -7.19 17.66
CA THR A 94 -12.72 -7.15 19.13
C THR A 94 -14.15 -7.13 19.64
N LEU A 95 -15.01 -6.27 19.09
CA LEU A 95 -16.43 -6.21 19.44
C LEU A 95 -17.11 -7.57 19.18
N PHE A 96 -16.83 -8.18 18.03
CA PHE A 96 -17.39 -9.48 17.69
C PHE A 96 -16.93 -10.56 18.70
N LYS A 97 -15.65 -10.61 19.02
CA LYS A 97 -15.09 -11.57 19.99
C LYS A 97 -15.67 -11.40 21.39
N GLN A 98 -15.90 -10.17 21.83
CA GLN A 98 -16.35 -9.83 23.17
C GLN A 98 -17.86 -9.95 23.38
N GLU A 99 -18.67 -9.63 22.36
CA GLU A 99 -20.13 -9.54 22.52
C GLU A 99 -20.90 -10.55 21.67
N TYR A 100 -20.38 -10.90 20.48
CA TYR A 100 -21.13 -11.65 19.47
C TYR A 100 -20.56 -13.03 19.16
N SER A 101 -19.45 -13.41 19.81
CA SER A 101 -18.86 -14.71 19.58
C SER A 101 -19.75 -15.81 20.18
N GLU A 102 -19.74 -16.96 19.54
CA GLU A 102 -20.49 -18.13 20.02
C GLU A 102 -20.14 -18.48 21.47
N ASN A 103 -18.87 -18.35 21.83
CA ASN A 103 -18.39 -18.57 23.19
C ASN A 103 -19.00 -17.59 24.19
N VAL A 104 -19.09 -16.30 23.83
CA VAL A 104 -19.71 -15.28 24.67
C VAL A 104 -21.18 -15.60 24.91
N PHE A 105 -21.94 -15.90 23.87
CA PHE A 105 -23.35 -16.24 24.03
C PHE A 105 -23.55 -17.52 24.86
N LYS A 106 -22.72 -18.54 24.66
CA LYS A 106 -22.72 -19.76 25.48
C LYS A 106 -22.44 -19.44 26.96
N VAL A 107 -21.44 -18.61 27.25
CA VAL A 107 -21.12 -18.18 28.63
C VAL A 107 -22.27 -17.38 29.24
N GLN A 108 -22.87 -16.45 28.50
CA GLN A 108 -24.02 -15.67 28.95
C GLN A 108 -25.23 -16.58 29.25
N LEU A 109 -25.51 -17.57 28.40
CA LEU A 109 -26.58 -18.54 28.61
C LEU A 109 -26.33 -19.42 29.85
N LYS A 110 -25.09 -19.89 30.04
CA LYS A 110 -24.66 -20.62 31.25
C LYS A 110 -24.84 -19.78 32.52
N ARG A 111 -24.47 -18.49 32.49
CA ARG A 111 -24.68 -17.56 33.61
C ARG A 111 -26.17 -17.38 33.92
N LYS A 112 -27.01 -17.15 32.90
CA LYS A 112 -28.47 -17.05 33.07
C LYS A 112 -29.07 -18.32 33.68
N LEU A 113 -28.64 -19.50 33.23
CA LEU A 113 -29.05 -20.78 33.80
C LEU A 113 -28.68 -20.90 35.29
N SER A 114 -27.46 -20.50 35.65
CA SER A 114 -27.01 -20.50 37.05
C SER A 114 -27.85 -19.57 37.91
N ASP A 115 -28.17 -18.38 37.41
CA ASP A 115 -29.00 -17.39 38.11
C ASP A 115 -30.45 -17.88 38.30
N ILE A 116 -31.10 -18.40 37.25
CA ILE A 116 -32.45 -18.98 37.36
C ILE A 116 -32.46 -20.14 38.36
N ASN A 117 -31.41 -20.98 38.37
CA ASN A 117 -31.30 -22.08 39.31
C ASN A 117 -31.19 -21.58 40.75
N ALA A 118 -30.33 -20.59 41.00
CA ALA A 118 -30.20 -19.95 42.31
C ALA A 118 -31.52 -19.32 42.78
N GLN A 119 -32.18 -18.54 41.93
CA GLN A 119 -33.49 -17.94 42.24
C GLN A 119 -34.56 -19.00 42.52
N SER A 120 -34.56 -20.12 41.79
CA SER A 120 -35.47 -21.23 42.05
C SER A 120 -35.19 -21.91 43.40
N ALA A 121 -33.92 -22.01 43.81
CA ALA A 121 -33.55 -22.54 45.11
C ALA A 121 -33.98 -21.62 46.25
N THR A 122 -33.81 -20.30 46.09
CA THR A 122 -34.31 -19.30 47.05
C THR A 122 -35.84 -19.33 47.17
N LEU A 123 -36.56 -19.43 46.04
CA LEU A 123 -38.02 -19.59 46.08
C LEU A 123 -38.45 -20.86 46.79
N LYS A 124 -37.75 -21.99 46.54
CA LYS A 124 -38.01 -23.26 47.22
C LYS A 124 -37.84 -23.11 48.74
N GLN A 125 -36.77 -22.45 49.20
CA GLN A 125 -36.57 -22.17 50.62
C GLN A 125 -37.71 -21.31 51.19
N ARG A 126 -38.13 -20.26 50.46
CA ARG A 126 -39.23 -19.37 50.87
C ARG A 126 -40.57 -20.10 50.97
N ILE A 127 -40.86 -21.03 50.06
CA ILE A 127 -42.06 -21.87 50.11
C ILE A 127 -42.07 -22.72 51.38
N PHE A 128 -40.94 -23.29 51.80
CA PHE A 128 -40.88 -24.10 53.03
C PHE A 128 -40.97 -23.28 54.32
N SER A 129 -40.68 -21.98 54.26
CA SER A 129 -40.72 -21.09 55.42
C SER A 129 -41.98 -20.22 55.50
N ILE A 130 -42.95 -20.37 54.59
CA ILE A 130 -44.10 -19.48 54.53
C ILE A 130 -45.20 -19.89 55.52
N THR A 131 -45.73 -18.90 56.23
CA THR A 131 -46.83 -19.07 57.19
C THR A 131 -48.16 -18.58 56.63
N ASP A 132 -48.13 -17.66 55.65
CA ASP A 132 -49.31 -17.13 54.97
C ASP A 132 -49.66 -18.00 53.76
N LEU A 133 -50.74 -18.78 53.88
CA LEU A 133 -51.21 -19.69 52.84
C LEU A 133 -51.73 -18.96 51.60
N ASN A 134 -52.15 -17.69 51.71
CA ASN A 134 -52.64 -16.92 50.57
C ASN A 134 -51.52 -16.57 49.57
N GLN A 135 -50.26 -16.60 50.01
CA GLN A 135 -49.09 -16.34 49.16
C GLN A 135 -48.48 -17.62 48.59
N LEU A 136 -48.94 -18.80 49.02
CA LEU A 136 -48.36 -20.08 48.63
C LEU A 136 -48.56 -20.36 47.15
N ASP A 137 -49.76 -20.13 46.63
CA ASP A 137 -50.10 -20.38 45.22
C ASP A 137 -49.27 -19.50 44.28
N ASP A 138 -49.11 -18.22 44.60
CA ASP A 138 -48.28 -17.28 43.84
C ASP A 138 -46.80 -17.68 43.83
N LEU A 139 -46.27 -18.15 44.97
CA LEU A 139 -44.89 -18.61 45.05
C LEU A 139 -44.67 -19.95 44.31
N LEU A 140 -45.65 -20.85 44.39
CA LEU A 140 -45.61 -22.12 43.65
C LEU A 140 -45.64 -21.87 42.15
N GLU A 141 -46.46 -20.93 41.67
CA GLU A 141 -46.51 -20.58 40.25
C GLU A 141 -45.22 -19.93 39.78
N GLN A 142 -44.65 -19.01 40.56
CA GLN A 142 -43.34 -18.42 40.28
C GLN A 142 -42.22 -19.48 40.24
N TYR A 143 -42.25 -20.45 41.17
CA TYR A 143 -41.28 -21.54 41.17
C TYR A 143 -41.42 -22.43 39.94
N LYS A 144 -42.65 -22.83 39.59
CA LYS A 144 -42.95 -23.63 38.38
C LYS A 144 -42.47 -22.91 37.12
N ASP A 145 -42.78 -21.62 36.98
CA ASP A 145 -42.35 -20.82 35.82
C ASP A 145 -40.81 -20.74 35.73
N LYS A 146 -40.11 -20.45 36.85
CA LYS A 146 -38.64 -20.45 36.86
C LYS A 146 -38.05 -21.82 36.49
N ARG A 147 -38.63 -22.93 36.98
CA ARG A 147 -38.17 -24.28 36.62
C ARG A 147 -38.41 -24.60 35.15
N LYS A 148 -39.57 -24.24 34.59
CA LYS A 148 -39.84 -24.37 33.15
C LYS A 148 -38.80 -23.63 32.32
N ARG A 149 -38.54 -22.36 32.65
CA ARG A 149 -37.53 -21.53 31.96
C ARG A 149 -36.11 -22.09 32.08
N TYR A 150 -35.75 -22.61 33.26
CA TYR A 150 -34.46 -23.28 33.47
C TYR A 150 -34.30 -24.51 32.57
N HIS A 151 -35.28 -25.42 32.57
CA HIS A 151 -35.20 -26.65 31.80
C HIS A 151 -35.19 -26.37 30.29
N TYR A 152 -36.05 -25.46 29.82
CA TYR A 152 -36.05 -25.02 28.43
C TYR A 152 -34.69 -24.45 27.99
N SER A 153 -34.12 -23.54 28.77
CA SER A 153 -32.82 -22.93 28.46
C SER A 153 -31.67 -23.96 28.51
N ARG A 154 -31.79 -24.98 29.37
CA ARG A 154 -30.83 -26.08 29.49
C ARG A 154 -30.85 -27.00 28.28
N GLU A 155 -32.03 -27.31 27.76
CA GLU A 155 -32.21 -28.09 26.53
C GLU A 155 -31.66 -27.33 25.32
N GLN A 156 -31.91 -26.02 25.23
CA GLN A 156 -31.30 -25.16 24.21
C GLN A 156 -29.77 -25.20 24.27
N LEU A 157 -29.19 -25.07 25.46
CA LEU A 157 -27.73 -25.12 25.62
C LEU A 157 -27.18 -26.50 25.23
N ALA A 158 -27.81 -27.59 25.66
CA ALA A 158 -27.39 -28.94 25.31
C ALA A 158 -27.43 -29.19 23.80
N THR A 159 -28.49 -28.72 23.13
CA THR A 159 -28.62 -28.81 21.67
C THR A 159 -27.54 -27.98 20.97
N TRP A 160 -27.27 -26.77 21.47
CA TRP A 160 -26.23 -25.91 20.93
C TRP A 160 -24.82 -26.50 21.10
N GLU A 161 -24.53 -27.14 22.22
CA GLU A 161 -23.26 -27.85 22.43
C GLU A 161 -23.09 -29.01 21.43
N GLN A 162 -24.15 -29.78 21.16
CA GLN A 162 -24.14 -30.86 20.16
C GLN A 162 -24.02 -30.36 18.72
N GLN A 163 -24.65 -29.23 18.37
CA GLN A 163 -24.53 -28.64 17.04
C GLN A 163 -23.13 -28.06 16.78
N GLY A 164 -22.49 -27.51 17.82
CA GLY A 164 -21.11 -27.02 17.73
C GLY A 164 -20.12 -28.13 17.35
N THR A 165 -20.31 -29.33 17.91
CA THR A 165 -19.49 -30.51 17.59
C THR A 165 -19.73 -31.10 16.20
N LEU A 166 -20.83 -30.73 15.53
CA LEU A 166 -21.14 -31.19 14.17
C LEU A 166 -20.56 -30.28 13.08
N LYS A 167 -20.19 -29.03 13.43
CA LYS A 167 -19.60 -28.05 12.51
C LYS A 167 -18.06 -27.98 12.59
N SER A 168 -17.48 -28.49 13.68
CA SER A 168 -16.03 -28.67 13.89
C SER A 168 -15.53 -29.93 13.21
#